data_AF-A0ABD1ATZ2-F1
#
_entry.id   AF-A0ABD1ATZ2-F1
#
_cell.length_a   1.000
_cell.length_b   1.000
_cell.length_c   1.000
_cell.angle_alpha   90.00
_cell.angle_beta   90.00
_cell.angle_gamma   90.00
#
_symmetry.space_group_name_H-M   'P 1'
#
loop_
_entity.id
_entity.type
_entity.pdbx_description
1 polymer ?
#
loop_
_entity_poly.entity_id
_entity_poly.type
_entity_poly.pdbx_seq_one_letter_code
_entity_poly.pdbx_strand_id
1 'polypeptide(L)'
;MVGNFRPPWLVGKFGRNNGPFLVVVSLRGHCVDLSFKKYGSYIVEKLMETEESMVVVVVELLECNRDRLMRLARNEFGNFVVAKALKFTNEMSRIDLFWGLVEKLMPFLPFLRKSHGSNIANILDALI
;
A
#
# COMPACT_ATOMS: atom_id res chain seq x y z
N MET A 1 -13.49 21.65 0.30
CA MET A 1 -14.14 20.46 0.89
C MET A 1 -14.11 19.34 -0.15
N VAL A 2 -13.05 18.53 -0.18
CA VAL A 2 -12.99 17.35 -1.06
C VAL A 2 -13.65 16.19 -0.32
N GLY A 3 -14.90 15.91 -0.67
CA GLY A 3 -15.66 14.81 -0.11
C GLY A 3 -14.97 13.48 -0.41
N ASN A 4 -14.80 12.67 0.64
CA ASN A 4 -14.35 11.28 0.54
C ASN A 4 -15.39 10.48 -0.27
N PHE A 5 -15.22 10.43 -1.60
CA PHE A 5 -16.09 9.65 -2.48
C PHE A 5 -15.72 8.17 -2.34
N ARG A 6 -16.26 7.50 -1.31
CA ARG A 6 -16.23 6.04 -1.24
C ARG A 6 -17.15 5.49 -2.34
N PRO A 7 -16.66 4.63 -3.23
CA PRO A 7 -17.49 4.00 -4.25
C PRO A 7 -18.66 3.23 -3.63
N PRO A 8 -19.87 3.26 -4.22
CA PRO A 8 -21.06 2.63 -3.65
C PRO A 8 -20.94 1.12 -3.38
N TRP A 9 -20.09 0.40 -4.13
CA TRP A 9 -19.83 -1.03 -3.91
C TRP A 9 -18.94 -1.34 -2.70
N LEU A 10 -18.28 -0.33 -2.11
CA LEU A 10 -17.51 -0.48 -0.87
C LEU A 10 -18.38 -0.48 0.40
N VAL A 11 -19.66 -0.07 0.28
CA VAL A 11 -20.61 0.02 1.41
C VAL A 11 -21.55 -1.18 1.47
N GLY A 12 -21.59 -2.03 0.42
CA GLY A 12 -22.52 -3.15 0.33
C GLY A 12 -21.85 -4.45 -0.10
N LYS A 13 -21.59 -5.33 0.87
CA LYS A 13 -21.41 -6.79 0.71
C LYS A 13 -20.26 -7.21 -0.22
N PHE A 14 -19.05 -7.23 0.33
CA PHE A 14 -18.08 -8.25 -0.05
C PHE A 14 -18.72 -9.61 0.25
N GLY A 15 -18.92 -10.42 -0.79
CA GLY A 15 -19.85 -11.54 -0.83
C GLY A 15 -19.68 -12.56 0.30
N ARG A 16 -20.82 -13.08 0.75
CA ARG A 16 -20.91 -14.26 1.62
C ARG A 16 -20.06 -15.41 1.03
N ASN A 17 -19.14 -15.92 1.85
CA ASN A 17 -18.44 -17.21 1.78
C ASN A 17 -16.99 -17.29 1.28
N ASN A 18 -16.27 -16.20 1.03
CA ASN A 18 -14.80 -16.24 0.93
C ASN A 18 -14.20 -15.13 1.80
N GLY A 19 -13.61 -15.49 2.95
CA GLY A 19 -12.98 -14.51 3.85
C GLY A 19 -11.87 -13.70 3.17
N PRO A 20 -11.50 -12.53 3.72
CA PRO A 20 -10.45 -11.66 3.16
C PRO A 20 -9.13 -12.40 2.88
N PHE A 21 -8.84 -13.45 3.65
CA PHE A 21 -7.69 -14.33 3.48
C PHE A 21 -7.70 -15.13 2.16
N LEU A 22 -8.83 -15.69 1.72
CA LEU A 22 -8.89 -16.44 0.46
C LEU A 22 -8.66 -15.54 -0.76
N VAL A 23 -9.09 -14.28 -0.65
CA VAL A 23 -8.87 -13.27 -1.69
C VAL A 23 -7.41 -12.83 -1.74
N VAL A 24 -6.74 -12.62 -0.59
CA VAL A 24 -5.32 -12.26 -0.59
C VAL A 24 -4.45 -13.36 -1.19
N VAL A 25 -4.74 -14.62 -0.89
CA VAL A 25 -4.00 -15.77 -1.46
C VAL A 25 -4.15 -15.81 -2.99
N SER A 26 -5.33 -15.50 -3.50
CA SER A 26 -5.60 -15.46 -4.95
C SER A 26 -4.97 -14.26 -5.66
N LEU A 27 -4.70 -13.18 -4.92
CA LEU A 27 -4.12 -11.94 -5.45
C LEU A 27 -2.61 -11.83 -5.19
N ARG A 28 -2.02 -12.78 -4.46
CA ARG A 28 -0.59 -12.85 -4.21
C ARG A 28 0.18 -12.91 -5.53
N GLY A 29 1.20 -12.08 -5.66
CA GLY A 29 1.98 -11.89 -6.88
C GLY A 29 1.37 -10.86 -7.85
N HIS A 30 0.20 -10.32 -7.55
CA HIS A 30 -0.49 -9.32 -8.37
C HIS A 30 -0.83 -8.03 -7.61
N CYS A 31 -0.53 -7.95 -6.31
CA CYS A 31 -0.84 -6.78 -5.49
C CYS A 31 -0.14 -5.52 -6.03
N VAL A 32 1.10 -5.63 -6.48
CA VAL A 32 1.82 -4.47 -7.05
C VAL A 32 1.14 -3.97 -8.33
N ASP A 33 0.78 -4.87 -9.26
CA ASP A 33 0.12 -4.50 -10.53
C ASP A 33 -1.27 -3.92 -10.32
N LEU A 34 -2.02 -4.47 -9.36
CA LEU A 34 -3.31 -3.93 -8.97
C LEU A 34 -3.18 -2.54 -8.36
N SER A 35 -2.12 -2.29 -7.59
CA SER A 35 -1.88 -1.00 -6.95
C SER A 35 -1.63 0.14 -7.95
N PHE A 36 -1.23 -0.16 -9.19
CA PHE A 36 -1.13 0.84 -10.26
C PHE A 36 -2.49 1.23 -10.87
N LYS A 37 -3.57 0.50 -10.56
CA LYS A 37 -4.90 0.72 -11.13
C LYS A 37 -5.80 1.39 -10.08
N LYS A 38 -6.59 2.38 -10.49
CA LYS A 38 -7.54 3.10 -9.62
C LYS A 38 -8.37 2.19 -8.72
N TYR A 39 -9.01 1.17 -9.29
CA TYR A 39 -9.86 0.26 -8.51
C TYR A 39 -9.06 -0.85 -7.82
N GLY A 40 -7.91 -1.23 -8.39
CA GLY A 40 -7.04 -2.24 -7.81
C GLY A 40 -6.37 -1.74 -6.52
N SER A 41 -5.95 -0.47 -6.47
CA SER A 41 -5.37 0.13 -5.26
C SER A 41 -6.34 0.08 -4.08
N TYR A 42 -7.63 0.39 -4.30
CA TYR A 42 -8.64 0.29 -3.25
C TYR A 42 -8.83 -1.15 -2.73
N ILE A 43 -8.76 -2.14 -3.62
CA ILE A 43 -8.83 -3.55 -3.24
C ILE A 43 -7.63 -3.90 -2.37
N VAL A 44 -6.42 -3.54 -2.81
CA VAL A 44 -5.17 -3.82 -2.08
C VAL A 44 -5.15 -3.10 -0.73
N GLU A 45 -5.59 -1.85 -0.66
CA GLU A 45 -5.75 -1.13 0.61
C GLU A 45 -6.75 -1.82 1.55
N LYS A 46 -7.82 -2.40 1.02
CA LYS A 46 -8.82 -3.14 1.81
C LYS A 46 -8.26 -4.46 2.32
N LEU A 47 -7.43 -5.13 1.52
CA LEU A 47 -6.74 -6.35 1.93
C LEU A 47 -5.84 -6.10 3.14
N MET A 48 -5.22 -4.93 3.28
CA MET A 48 -4.34 -4.66 4.42
C MET A 48 -5.08 -4.49 5.77
N GLU A 49 -6.41 -4.55 5.83
CA GLU A 49 -7.15 -4.37 7.10
C GLU A 49 -6.95 -5.50 8.12
N THR A 50 -6.44 -6.65 7.70
CA THR A 50 -6.05 -7.75 8.60
C THR A 50 -4.54 -7.96 8.54
N GLU A 51 -3.92 -8.30 9.66
CA GLU A 51 -2.46 -8.44 9.75
C GLU A 51 -1.92 -9.47 8.76
N GLU A 52 -2.55 -10.64 8.68
CA GLU A 52 -2.11 -11.75 7.83
C GLU A 52 -2.00 -11.36 6.34
N SER A 53 -3.02 -10.68 5.82
CA SER A 53 -3.05 -10.20 4.45
C SER A 53 -2.19 -8.96 4.23
N MET A 54 -2.07 -8.08 5.24
CA MET A 54 -1.14 -6.95 5.19
C MET A 54 0.29 -7.45 4.97
N VAL A 55 0.71 -8.48 5.72
CA VAL A 55 2.05 -9.08 5.59
C VAL A 55 2.28 -9.58 4.15
N VAL A 56 1.30 -10.27 3.55
CA VAL A 56 1.41 -10.75 2.17
C VAL A 56 1.65 -9.60 1.20
N VAL A 57 0.88 -8.52 1.31
CA VAL A 57 1.02 -7.37 0.42
C VAL A 57 2.35 -6.65 0.63
N VAL A 58 2.75 -6.43 1.88
CA VAL A 58 4.00 -5.73 2.20
C VAL A 58 5.22 -6.53 1.77
N VAL A 59 5.21 -7.85 1.98
CA VAL A 59 6.27 -8.73 1.46
C VAL A 59 6.36 -8.61 -0.05
N GLU A 60 5.24 -8.59 -0.78
CA GLU A 60 5.28 -8.41 -2.24
C GLU A 60 5.85 -7.03 -2.66
N LEU A 61 5.53 -5.96 -1.92
CA LEU A 61 6.14 -4.64 -2.12
C LEU A 61 7.66 -4.67 -1.86
N LEU A 62 8.11 -5.42 -0.86
CA LEU A 62 9.51 -5.62 -0.52
C LEU A 62 10.24 -6.58 -1.46
N GLU A 63 9.57 -7.52 -2.10
CA GLU A 63 10.16 -8.39 -3.13
C GLU A 63 10.23 -7.67 -4.49
N CYS A 64 9.38 -6.67 -4.69
CA CYS A 64 9.38 -5.86 -5.89
C CYS A 64 10.72 -5.11 -6.10
N ASN A 65 11.13 -4.99 -7.37
CA ASN A 65 12.29 -4.19 -7.75
C ASN A 65 12.12 -2.75 -7.24
N ARG A 66 13.20 -2.21 -6.67
CA ARG A 66 13.31 -0.86 -6.14
C ARG A 66 12.78 0.20 -7.13
N ASP A 67 13.09 0.11 -8.42
CA ASP A 67 12.58 1.06 -9.43
C ASP A 67 11.07 0.98 -9.62
N ARG A 68 10.51 -0.24 -9.57
CA ARG A 68 9.07 -0.47 -9.70
C ARG A 68 8.33 0.01 -8.46
N LEU A 69 8.90 -0.20 -7.27
CA LEU A 69 8.38 0.37 -6.02
C LEU A 69 8.42 1.90 -6.04
N MET A 70 9.50 2.52 -6.56
CA MET A 70 9.58 3.98 -6.73
C MET A 70 8.50 4.50 -7.68
N ARG A 71 8.29 3.83 -8.82
CA ARG A 71 7.20 4.19 -9.75
C ARG A 71 5.83 4.08 -9.08
N LEU A 72 5.61 3.04 -8.28
CA LEU A 72 4.37 2.85 -7.54
C LEU A 72 4.16 3.95 -6.49
N ALA A 73 5.19 4.27 -5.71
CA ALA A 73 5.16 5.32 -4.70
C ALA A 73 4.86 6.72 -5.28
N ARG A 74 5.20 6.94 -6.55
CA ARG A 74 4.94 8.20 -7.27
C ARG A 74 3.66 8.18 -8.11
N ASN A 75 2.98 7.05 -8.19
CA ASN A 75 1.75 6.88 -8.98
C ASN A 75 0.55 7.55 -8.29
N GLU A 76 -0.41 8.05 -9.06
CA GLU A 76 -1.62 8.74 -8.57
C GLU A 76 -2.53 7.88 -7.66
N PHE A 77 -2.45 6.54 -7.77
CA PHE A 77 -3.19 5.57 -6.94
C PHE A 77 -2.26 4.79 -6.00
N GLY A 78 -1.13 4.31 -6.54
CA GLY A 78 -0.18 3.46 -5.82
C GLY A 78 0.44 4.10 -4.59
N ASN A 79 0.56 5.43 -4.57
CA ASN A 79 1.08 6.16 -3.41
C ASN A 79 0.28 5.88 -2.12
N PHE A 80 -1.04 5.71 -2.23
CA PHE A 80 -1.90 5.44 -1.08
C PHE A 80 -1.64 4.04 -0.51
N VAL A 81 -1.41 3.05 -1.38
CA VAL A 81 -1.08 1.68 -0.96
C VAL A 81 0.25 1.65 -0.20
N VAL A 82 1.28 2.31 -0.73
CA VAL A 82 2.61 2.34 -0.10
C VAL A 82 2.59 3.11 1.23
N ALA A 83 1.90 4.26 1.28
CA ALA A 83 1.73 5.01 2.52
C ALA A 83 0.94 4.20 3.57
N LYS A 84 -0.09 3.46 3.15
CA LYS A 84 -0.86 2.60 4.03
C LYS A 84 -0.04 1.42 4.55
N ALA A 85 0.78 0.81 3.71
CA ALA A 85 1.74 -0.23 4.11
C ALA A 85 2.68 0.28 5.23
N LEU A 86 3.28 1.46 5.05
CA LEU A 86 4.13 2.07 6.08
C LEU A 86 3.38 2.32 7.39
N LYS A 87 2.16 2.85 7.32
CA LYS A 87 1.35 3.10 8.54
C LYS A 87 1.01 1.81 9.27
N PHE A 88 0.51 0.80 8.56
CA PHE A 88 0.04 -0.43 9.19
C PHE A 88 1.18 -1.30 9.71
N THR A 89 2.32 -1.35 9.01
CA THR A 89 3.51 -2.03 9.55
C THR A 89 4.00 -1.37 10.83
N ASN A 90 3.92 -0.03 10.94
CA ASN A 90 4.24 0.68 12.17
C ASN A 90 3.17 0.44 13.27
N GLU A 91 1.88 0.55 12.95
CA GLU A 91 0.77 0.36 13.90
C GLU A 91 0.71 -1.07 14.47
N MET A 92 0.97 -2.09 13.64
CA MET A 92 0.97 -3.50 14.04
C MET A 92 2.32 -3.97 14.62
N SER A 93 3.26 -3.05 14.89
CA SER A 93 4.59 -3.36 15.43
C SER A 93 5.39 -4.36 14.58
N ARG A 94 5.17 -4.39 13.27
CA ARG A 94 5.95 -5.15 12.28
C ARG A 94 7.16 -4.35 11.83
N ILE A 95 8.03 -4.09 12.80
CA ILE A 95 9.19 -3.21 12.71
C ILE A 95 10.15 -3.66 11.60
N ASP A 96 10.30 -4.97 11.41
CA ASP A 96 11.08 -5.58 10.33
C ASP A 96 10.59 -5.15 8.94
N LEU A 97 9.29 -5.23 8.70
CA LEU A 97 8.67 -4.86 7.43
C LEU A 97 8.67 -3.34 7.24
N PHE A 98 8.41 -2.58 8.30
CA PHE A 98 8.42 -1.13 8.27
C PHE A 98 9.78 -0.60 7.82
N TRP A 99 10.86 -1.00 8.49
CA TRP A 99 12.21 -0.54 8.15
C TRP A 99 12.66 -1.02 6.77
N GLY A 100 12.26 -2.22 6.34
CA GLY A 100 12.52 -2.68 4.98
C GLY A 100 11.93 -1.76 3.91
N LEU A 101 10.72 -1.22 4.14
CA LEU A 101 10.11 -0.25 3.23
C LEU A 101 10.82 1.10 3.29
N VAL A 102 11.13 1.58 4.49
CA VAL A 102 11.86 2.84 4.71
C VAL A 102 13.21 2.81 4.00
N GLU A 103 14.01 1.76 4.18
CA GLU A 103 15.32 1.61 3.54
C GLU A 103 15.24 1.61 2.01
N LYS A 104 14.19 0.97 1.46
CA LYS A 104 13.98 0.96 0.01
C LYS A 104 13.56 2.32 -0.53
N LEU A 105 12.74 3.08 0.20
CA LEU A 105 12.13 4.33 -0.23
C LEU A 105 12.98 5.57 0.06
N MET A 106 13.79 5.56 1.12
CA MET A 106 14.61 6.70 1.57
C MET A 106 15.48 7.32 0.46
N PRO A 107 16.18 6.54 -0.39
CA PRO A 107 16.98 7.10 -1.48
C PRO A 107 16.17 7.93 -2.49
N PHE A 108 14.84 7.77 -2.50
CA PHE A 108 13.95 8.46 -3.43
C PHE A 108 13.17 9.60 -2.81
N LEU A 109 13.40 9.90 -1.53
CA LEU A 109 12.71 10.95 -0.79
C LEU A 109 12.62 12.30 -1.55
N PRO A 110 13.68 12.80 -2.21
CA PRO A 110 13.60 14.05 -2.99
C PRO A 110 12.59 13.99 -4.15
N PHE A 111 12.43 12.82 -4.77
CA PHE A 111 11.50 12.61 -5.88
C PHE A 111 10.05 12.45 -5.40
N LEU A 112 9.85 11.89 -4.20
CA LEU A 112 8.53 11.72 -3.60
C LEU A 112 7.91 13.06 -3.19
N ARG A 113 8.71 13.99 -2.64
CA ARG A 113 8.25 15.34 -2.25
C ARG A 113 7.64 16.14 -3.42
N LYS A 114 8.08 15.87 -4.65
CA LYS A 114 7.68 16.61 -5.87
C LYS A 114 6.71 15.83 -6.76
N SER A 115 6.04 14.81 -6.25
CA SER A 115 5.08 13.99 -7.01
C SER A 115 3.86 13.63 -6.16
N HIS A 116 3.00 12.73 -6.67
CA HIS A 116 1.90 12.14 -5.89
C HIS A 116 2.37 11.35 -4.65
N GLY A 117 3.68 11.16 -4.46
CA GLY A 117 4.26 10.46 -3.32
C GLY A 117 4.53 11.35 -2.10
N SER A 118 4.04 12.59 -2.08
CA SER A 118 4.29 13.53 -0.98
C SER A 118 3.74 13.03 0.36
N ASN A 119 2.67 12.23 0.35
CA ASN A 119 2.16 11.56 1.54
C ASN A 119 3.16 10.55 2.15
N ILE A 120 3.90 9.82 1.31
CA ILE A 120 4.97 8.92 1.72
C ILE A 120 6.17 9.74 2.20
N ALA A 121 6.54 10.80 1.47
CA ALA A 121 7.63 11.68 1.87
C ALA A 121 7.42 12.25 3.28
N ASN A 122 6.20 12.69 3.60
CA ASN A 122 5.86 13.20 4.94
C ASN A 122 6.03 12.15 6.04
N ILE A 123 5.77 10.86 5.76
CA ILE A 123 6.00 9.77 6.71
C ILE A 123 7.50 9.57 6.92
N LEU A 124 8.29 9.56 5.84
CA LEU A 124 9.74 9.37 5.90
C LEU A 124 10.46 10.56 6.55
N ASP A 125 9.99 11.78 6.28
CA ASP A 125 10.52 13.01 6.86
C ASP A 125 10.35 13.06 8.37
N ALA A 126 9.30 12.41 8.92
CA ALA A 126 9.09 12.32 10.36
C ALA A 126 10.05 11.34 11.08
N LEU A 127 10.90 10.62 10.34
CA LEU A 127 11.87 9.67 10.88
C LEU A 127 13.29 10.24 10.98
N ILE A 128 13.49 11.48 10.50
CA ILE A 128 14.77 12.21 10.47
C ILE A 128 14.68 13.38 11.45
#